data_AF-A0A3S0BA73-F1
#
_entry.id   AF-A0A3S0BA73-F1
#
_cell.length_a   1.000
_cell.length_b   1.000
_cell.length_c   1.000
_cell.angle_alpha   90.00
_cell.angle_beta   90.00
_cell.angle_gamma   90.00
#
_symmetry.space_group_name_H-M   'P 1'
#
loop_
_entity.id
_entity.type
_entity.pdbx_description
1 polymer ?
#
loop_
_entity_poly.entity_id
_entity_poly.type
_entity_poly.pdbx_seq_one_letter_code
_entity_poly.pdbx_strand_id
1 'polypeptide(L)'
;MKWLEKQVRPEILKLAPYVSARSELADSSGLIALDANENPWVPYPQTPNMVQVNRYPDPQPINLLSRMANFYGVKANQIFVGRGMDEGIELLIRVFCTAYRDNIVTFKPTFSYYKVAADIQGIETREIDLGDAPEFKLDIDKMLSLCDERTKIIFLCTPNNPTGHSLTFDEVEHMLKARPETVVAVDEAYLEFSNVPSAVALMEKYDNLVVMKTMSKAFAFAGVRLGALMAQPPIIELIRKVMAPYPLAEPCINLALQTMSAHGLQLAQSRIDTLKAERNRVFTELSKLSEIKVYPSDANFLLIQVHDAQKTYKELLGKGIIVRNRHKDIPNTLRITIGSPSENDLLLAAFGCGNKIVKPERIATVVRNTNETKILIEVNLDKTAPIKIHTGIGFFDHMLEQLAKHGGFSLNLQSIGDTHIDYHHSVEDVAIALGEALRQALGDKLGLNRYGFTVPMDESLASCNIDLSGRGVLQYEANYPTQLIGDFPIEMVEHFFYSLADSLQAAIHLKVTGENSHHMVEGLFKACAKALNMAIKVTGDSLPTTKGLL
;
A
#
# COMPACT_ATOMS: atom_id res chain seq x y z
N MET A 1 12.04 -33.85 25.53
CA MET A 1 12.33 -34.61 24.29
C MET A 1 13.85 -34.73 24.11
N LYS A 2 14.54 -35.52 24.93
CA LYS A 2 16.03 -35.53 24.99
C LYS A 2 16.72 -35.96 23.68
N TRP A 3 16.04 -36.73 22.82
CA TRP A 3 16.61 -37.11 21.53
C TRP A 3 16.60 -35.93 20.55
N LEU A 4 15.57 -35.09 20.56
CA LEU A 4 15.44 -33.92 19.69
C LEU A 4 16.52 -32.88 20.00
N GLU A 5 16.76 -32.60 21.28
CA GLU A 5 17.85 -31.70 21.73
C GLU A 5 19.24 -32.17 21.26
N LYS A 6 19.44 -33.47 21.03
CA LYS A 6 20.70 -34.01 20.47
C LYS A 6 20.80 -33.87 18.96
N GLN A 7 19.69 -33.71 18.25
CA GLN A 7 19.66 -33.59 16.78
C GLN A 7 19.61 -32.13 16.30
N VAL A 8 19.12 -31.21 17.12
CA VAL A 8 19.01 -29.79 16.77
C VAL A 8 20.35 -29.08 16.99
N ARG A 9 20.74 -28.24 16.03
CA ARG A 9 21.94 -27.39 16.10
C ARG A 9 21.92 -26.53 17.39
N PRO A 10 23.05 -26.39 18.13
CA PRO A 10 23.07 -25.67 19.40
C PRO A 10 22.60 -24.21 19.34
N GLU A 11 22.94 -23.49 18.27
CA GLU A 11 22.49 -22.11 18.05
C GLU A 11 20.97 -22.01 17.85
N ILE A 12 20.35 -23.00 17.21
CA ILE A 12 18.89 -23.03 17.02
C ILE A 12 18.17 -23.29 18.35
N LEU A 13 18.75 -24.11 19.23
CA LEU A 13 18.20 -24.32 20.59
C LEU A 13 18.25 -23.06 21.45
N LYS A 14 19.24 -22.18 21.22
CA LYS A 14 19.41 -20.92 21.96
C LYS A 14 18.62 -19.75 21.36
N LEU A 15 18.20 -19.86 20.11
CA LEU A 15 17.57 -18.79 19.37
C LEU A 15 16.17 -18.48 19.93
N ALA A 16 15.95 -17.23 20.34
CA ALA A 16 14.60 -16.75 20.60
C ALA A 16 13.92 -16.42 19.25
N PRO A 17 12.63 -16.79 19.06
CA PRO A 17 11.92 -16.42 17.84
C PRO A 17 11.84 -14.89 17.72
N TYR A 18 11.82 -14.39 16.49
CA TYR A 18 11.57 -12.98 16.23
C TYR A 18 10.16 -12.61 16.70
N VAL A 19 10.04 -11.51 17.45
CA VAL A 19 8.77 -11.04 18.03
C VAL A 19 8.31 -9.75 17.33
N SER A 20 7.13 -9.80 16.73
CA SER A 20 6.41 -8.63 16.23
C SER A 20 5.44 -8.09 17.29
N ALA A 21 4.98 -6.84 17.17
CA ALA A 21 3.99 -6.30 18.12
C ALA A 21 2.67 -7.10 18.06
N ARG A 22 2.27 -7.54 16.87
CA ARG A 22 1.09 -8.39 16.67
C ARG A 22 1.25 -9.79 17.25
N SER A 23 2.46 -10.37 17.25
CA SER A 23 2.70 -11.68 17.86
C SER A 23 2.57 -11.70 19.38
N GLU A 24 2.60 -10.53 20.03
CA GLU A 24 2.37 -10.38 21.46
C GLU A 24 0.87 -10.22 21.80
N LEU A 25 0.00 -10.05 20.80
CA LEU A 25 -1.45 -9.93 20.96
C LEU A 25 -2.15 -11.25 20.63
N ALA A 26 -3.21 -11.57 21.39
CA ALA A 26 -4.06 -12.74 21.12
C ALA A 26 -4.95 -12.53 19.88
N ASP A 27 -5.42 -11.30 19.65
CA ASP A 27 -6.14 -10.86 18.46
C ASP A 27 -5.82 -9.39 18.19
N SER A 28 -5.57 -9.06 16.93
CA SER A 28 -5.33 -7.69 16.46
C SER A 28 -6.38 -7.21 15.45
N SER A 29 -7.46 -7.96 15.27
CA SER A 29 -8.54 -7.61 14.35
C SER A 29 -9.22 -6.29 14.74
N GLY A 30 -9.51 -5.44 13.76
CA GLY A 30 -10.17 -4.15 13.97
C GLY A 30 -9.28 -3.04 14.59
N LEU A 31 -8.01 -3.32 14.90
CA LEU A 31 -7.08 -2.29 15.39
C LEU A 31 -6.53 -1.44 14.24
N ILE A 32 -6.30 -0.16 14.53
CA ILE A 32 -5.56 0.74 13.65
C ILE A 32 -4.08 0.40 13.76
N ALA A 33 -3.51 -0.07 12.64
CA ALA A 33 -2.23 -0.73 12.57
C ALA A 33 -1.08 0.24 12.28
N LEU A 34 -0.52 0.87 13.32
CA LEU A 34 0.61 1.81 13.21
C LEU A 34 1.93 1.24 13.79
N ASP A 35 2.11 -0.07 13.72
CA ASP A 35 3.20 -0.79 14.38
C ASP A 35 4.27 -1.36 13.44
N ALA A 36 3.93 -1.67 12.18
CA ALA A 36 4.75 -2.51 11.29
C ALA A 36 5.39 -1.75 10.10
N ASN A 37 5.25 -0.42 10.06
CA ASN A 37 5.67 0.43 8.95
C ASN A 37 5.03 0.04 7.61
N GLU A 38 3.82 -0.51 7.66
CA GLU A 38 3.07 -0.86 6.45
C GLU A 38 2.51 0.40 5.79
N ASN A 39 2.27 0.32 4.49
CA ASN A 39 1.51 1.34 3.79
C ASN A 39 0.02 1.15 4.12
N PRO A 40 -0.73 2.22 4.46
CA PRO A 40 -2.13 2.10 4.86
C PRO A 40 -3.07 1.76 3.68
N TRP A 41 -2.62 1.93 2.44
CA TRP A 41 -3.42 1.62 1.25
C TRP A 41 -3.09 0.24 0.71
N VAL A 42 -4.12 -0.44 0.19
CA VAL A 42 -3.96 -1.69 -0.56
C VAL A 42 -3.15 -1.48 -1.85
N PRO A 43 -2.31 -2.46 -2.25
CA PRO A 43 -1.55 -2.38 -3.49
C PRO A 43 -2.47 -2.29 -4.71
N TYR A 44 -1.98 -1.67 -5.78
CA TYR A 44 -2.69 -1.58 -7.06
C TYR A 44 -2.16 -2.64 -8.04
N PRO A 45 -3.02 -3.39 -8.74
CA PRO A 45 -4.47 -3.45 -8.58
C PRO A 45 -4.89 -4.28 -7.36
N GLN A 46 -6.15 -4.10 -6.94
CA GLN A 46 -6.71 -4.78 -5.76
C GLN A 46 -7.14 -6.23 -6.03
N THR A 47 -7.09 -6.68 -7.29
CA THR A 47 -7.51 -8.02 -7.70
C THR A 47 -6.30 -8.86 -8.11
N PRO A 48 -6.05 -10.01 -7.44
CA PRO A 48 -4.96 -10.90 -7.83
C PRO A 48 -5.31 -11.63 -9.14
N ASN A 49 -4.36 -11.67 -10.07
CA ASN A 49 -4.47 -12.48 -11.27
C ASN A 49 -4.04 -13.93 -10.96
N MET A 50 -4.98 -14.87 -11.07
CA MET A 50 -4.75 -16.31 -10.80
C MET A 50 -4.39 -17.11 -12.06
N VAL A 51 -4.12 -16.44 -13.18
CA VAL A 51 -3.65 -17.10 -14.40
C VAL A 51 -2.29 -17.76 -14.16
N GLN A 52 -2.09 -18.96 -14.74
CA GLN A 52 -0.85 -19.75 -14.70
C GLN A 52 -0.36 -20.25 -13.33
N VAL A 53 -1.15 -20.15 -12.27
CA VAL A 53 -0.77 -20.69 -10.94
C VAL A 53 -0.53 -22.21 -10.90
N ASN A 54 -0.95 -22.94 -11.93
CA ASN A 54 -0.70 -24.37 -12.09
C ASN A 54 0.70 -24.69 -12.66
N ARG A 55 1.50 -23.69 -13.01
CA ARG A 55 2.85 -23.82 -13.57
C ARG A 55 3.88 -23.14 -12.68
N TYR A 56 5.11 -23.65 -12.69
CA TYR A 56 6.22 -22.98 -12.01
C TYR A 56 6.58 -21.70 -12.76
N PRO A 57 6.84 -20.59 -12.04
CA PRO A 57 7.36 -19.38 -12.65
C PRO A 57 8.83 -19.56 -13.05
N ASP A 58 9.36 -18.61 -13.80
CA ASP A 58 10.81 -18.51 -13.99
C ASP A 58 11.52 -18.23 -12.65
N PRO A 59 12.69 -18.85 -12.37
CA PRO A 59 13.46 -18.60 -11.14
C PRO A 59 13.76 -17.11 -10.89
N GLN A 60 14.07 -16.38 -11.97
CA GLN A 60 14.25 -14.94 -12.00
C GLN A 60 13.44 -14.40 -13.19
N PRO A 61 12.18 -13.99 -12.98
CA PRO A 61 11.27 -13.63 -14.06
C PRO A 61 11.81 -12.45 -14.87
N ILE A 62 12.12 -12.67 -16.15
CA ILE A 62 12.86 -11.73 -17.01
C ILE A 62 12.15 -10.37 -17.11
N ASN A 63 10.82 -10.38 -17.23
CA ASN A 63 10.02 -9.17 -17.35
C ASN A 63 10.05 -8.33 -16.06
N LEU A 64 9.92 -9.00 -14.90
CA LEU A 64 9.99 -8.33 -13.59
C LEU A 64 11.40 -7.79 -13.35
N LEU A 65 12.41 -8.61 -13.60
CA LEU A 65 13.81 -8.26 -13.44
C LEU A 65 14.16 -7.03 -14.29
N SER A 66 13.77 -7.01 -15.57
CA SER A 66 14.01 -5.90 -16.48
C SER A 66 13.29 -4.63 -16.03
N ARG A 67 12.04 -4.75 -15.56
CA ARG A 67 11.26 -3.62 -15.05
C ARG A 67 11.88 -3.01 -13.78
N MET A 68 12.31 -3.86 -12.84
CA MET A 68 12.97 -3.43 -11.60
C MET A 68 14.37 -2.87 -11.86
N ALA A 69 15.15 -3.48 -12.76
CA ALA A 69 16.44 -2.97 -13.19
C ALA A 69 16.32 -1.55 -13.76
N ASN A 70 15.37 -1.36 -14.69
CA ASN A 70 15.11 -0.04 -15.27
C ASN A 70 14.61 0.97 -14.22
N PHE A 71 13.72 0.55 -13.31
CA PHE A 71 13.21 1.42 -12.25
C PHE A 71 14.31 1.90 -11.29
N TYR A 72 15.22 1.02 -10.89
CA TYR A 72 16.32 1.35 -9.98
C TYR A 72 17.57 1.89 -10.68
N GLY A 73 17.56 1.98 -12.02
CA GLY A 73 18.70 2.51 -12.78
C GLY A 73 19.94 1.60 -12.80
N VAL A 74 19.74 0.28 -12.75
CA VAL A 74 20.83 -0.72 -12.80
C VAL A 74 20.70 -1.63 -14.02
N LYS A 75 21.75 -2.38 -14.35
CA LYS A 75 21.71 -3.40 -15.40
C LYS A 75 20.99 -4.67 -14.91
N ALA A 76 20.36 -5.42 -15.81
CA ALA A 76 19.63 -6.66 -15.44
C ALA A 76 20.52 -7.75 -14.81
N ASN A 77 21.83 -7.74 -15.07
CA ASN A 77 22.80 -8.62 -14.43
C ASN A 77 23.33 -8.10 -13.08
N GLN A 78 22.94 -6.90 -12.67
CA GLN A 78 23.29 -6.28 -11.39
C GLN A 78 22.17 -6.37 -10.35
N ILE A 79 21.06 -7.07 -10.66
CA ILE A 79 19.92 -7.20 -9.76
C ILE A 79 19.50 -8.66 -9.56
N PHE A 80 19.08 -8.95 -8.33
CA PHE A 80 18.36 -10.15 -7.92
C PHE A 80 17.02 -9.73 -7.31
N VAL A 81 15.96 -10.48 -7.60
CA VAL A 81 14.62 -10.26 -7.02
C VAL A 81 14.16 -11.49 -6.24
N GLY A 82 13.62 -11.28 -5.05
CA GLY A 82 13.32 -12.35 -4.11
C GLY A 82 12.24 -12.00 -3.10
N ARG A 83 12.07 -12.89 -2.13
CA ARG A 83 11.01 -12.89 -1.11
C ARG A 83 11.25 -11.83 -0.03
N GLY A 84 11.11 -10.57 -0.42
CA GLY A 84 11.42 -9.43 0.44
C GLY A 84 12.93 -9.24 0.64
N MET A 85 13.29 -8.22 1.40
CA MET A 85 14.69 -7.93 1.72
C MET A 85 15.31 -8.94 2.69
N ASP A 86 14.49 -9.56 3.55
CA ASP A 86 14.93 -10.55 4.53
C ASP A 86 15.66 -11.72 3.86
N GLU A 87 15.17 -12.19 2.69
CA GLU A 87 15.86 -13.20 1.89
C GLU A 87 17.21 -12.69 1.38
N GLY A 88 17.32 -11.42 0.98
CA GLY A 88 18.59 -10.82 0.58
C GLY A 88 19.65 -10.86 1.69
N ILE A 89 19.26 -10.55 2.92
CA ILE A 89 20.14 -10.64 4.10
C ILE A 89 20.63 -12.07 4.30
N GLU A 90 19.71 -13.04 4.26
CA GLU A 90 20.03 -14.47 4.40
C GLU A 90 20.98 -14.96 3.30
N LEU A 91 20.73 -14.60 2.05
CA LEU A 91 21.55 -15.01 0.91
C LEU A 91 22.95 -14.40 0.97
N LEU A 92 23.09 -13.13 1.38
CA LEU A 92 24.40 -12.51 1.58
C LEU A 92 25.23 -13.27 2.63
N ILE A 93 24.64 -13.52 3.79
CA ILE A 93 25.31 -14.28 4.86
C ILE A 93 25.70 -15.68 4.35
N ARG A 94 24.81 -16.33 3.61
CA ARG A 94 25.05 -17.67 3.06
C ARG A 94 26.16 -17.73 2.01
N VAL A 95 26.31 -16.68 1.20
CA VAL A 95 27.37 -16.59 0.18
C VAL A 95 28.72 -16.30 0.80
N PHE A 96 28.80 -15.34 1.72
CA PHE A 96 30.07 -14.76 2.14
C PHE A 96 30.61 -15.29 3.47
N CYS A 97 29.76 -15.79 4.36
CA CYS A 97 30.14 -16.13 5.73
C CYS A 97 30.24 -17.64 5.96
N THR A 98 31.40 -18.08 6.45
CA THR A 98 31.62 -19.45 6.93
C THR A 98 31.21 -19.57 8.39
N ALA A 99 30.33 -20.52 8.70
CA ALA A 99 29.83 -20.80 10.05
C ALA A 99 30.97 -20.94 11.08
N TYR A 100 30.81 -20.29 12.24
CA TYR A 100 31.73 -20.30 13.39
C TYR A 100 33.16 -19.81 13.11
N ARG A 101 33.38 -19.15 11.98
CA ARG A 101 34.68 -18.59 11.59
C ARG A 101 34.56 -17.10 11.32
N ASP A 102 33.65 -16.74 10.43
CA ASP A 102 33.49 -15.38 9.95
C ASP A 102 32.52 -14.58 10.84
N ASN A 103 32.57 -13.26 10.73
CA ASN A 103 31.70 -12.35 11.46
C ASN A 103 31.06 -11.29 10.53
N ILE A 104 29.98 -10.70 11.02
CA ILE A 104 29.37 -9.50 10.46
C ILE A 104 29.49 -8.34 11.46
N VAL A 105 29.48 -7.11 10.95
CA VAL A 105 29.48 -5.89 11.76
C VAL A 105 28.24 -5.05 11.46
N THR A 106 27.58 -4.57 12.51
CA THR A 106 26.43 -3.65 12.42
C THR A 106 26.40 -2.71 13.65
N PHE A 107 25.29 -2.03 13.91
CA PHE A 107 25.12 -1.14 15.06
C PHE A 107 23.75 -1.32 15.70
N LYS A 108 23.57 -0.88 16.95
CA LYS A 108 22.29 -0.94 17.66
C LYS A 108 21.91 0.41 18.29
N PRO A 109 20.63 0.78 18.30
CA PRO A 109 19.51 0.02 17.76
C PRO A 109 19.40 0.15 16.23
N THR A 110 19.23 -0.98 15.56
CA THR A 110 18.89 -1.07 14.13
C THR A 110 17.88 -2.21 13.89
N PHE A 111 17.66 -2.59 12.63
CA PHE A 111 16.84 -3.74 12.28
C PHE A 111 17.45 -5.05 12.80
N SER A 112 16.76 -5.69 13.76
CA SER A 112 17.30 -6.85 14.48
C SER A 112 17.44 -8.12 13.64
N TYR A 113 16.87 -8.17 12.43
CA TYR A 113 16.91 -9.39 11.61
C TYR A 113 18.31 -9.72 11.08
N TYR A 114 19.22 -8.74 10.94
CA TYR A 114 20.62 -9.03 10.58
C TYR A 114 21.25 -10.02 11.56
N LYS A 115 21.09 -9.74 12.85
CA LYS A 115 21.58 -10.60 13.93
C LYS A 115 20.85 -11.94 13.96
N VAL A 116 19.53 -11.97 13.79
CA VAL A 116 18.76 -13.23 13.75
C VAL A 116 19.24 -14.13 12.62
N ALA A 117 19.41 -13.58 11.40
CA ALA A 117 19.89 -14.33 10.25
C ALA A 117 21.34 -14.82 10.46
N ALA A 118 22.20 -14.01 11.07
CA ALA A 118 23.57 -14.41 11.42
C ALA A 118 23.59 -15.53 12.47
N ASP A 119 22.81 -15.41 13.54
CA ASP A 119 22.71 -16.42 14.60
C ASP A 119 22.20 -17.78 14.05
N ILE A 120 21.23 -17.77 13.13
CA ILE A 120 20.73 -18.98 12.43
C ILE A 120 21.86 -19.68 11.65
N GLN A 121 22.83 -18.93 11.12
CA GLN A 121 23.96 -19.46 10.35
C GLN A 121 25.21 -19.70 11.19
N GLY A 122 25.16 -19.47 12.51
CA GLY A 122 26.31 -19.60 13.39
C GLY A 122 27.39 -18.54 13.15
N ILE A 123 26.99 -17.33 12.74
CA ILE A 123 27.88 -16.21 12.43
C ILE A 123 27.91 -15.22 13.59
N GLU A 124 29.11 -14.81 14.01
CA GLU A 124 29.28 -13.80 15.05
C GLU A 124 28.77 -12.44 14.55
N THR A 125 27.95 -11.76 15.36
CA THR A 125 27.54 -10.37 15.10
C THR A 125 28.26 -9.44 16.06
N ARG A 126 29.01 -8.47 15.53
CA ARG A 126 29.68 -7.42 16.30
C ARG A 126 28.96 -6.09 16.11
N GLU A 127 28.69 -5.40 17.20
CA GLU A 127 27.82 -4.22 17.21
C GLU A 127 28.44 -3.06 18.00
N ILE A 128 28.29 -1.84 17.50
CA ILE A 128 28.44 -0.62 18.31
C ILE A 128 27.08 -0.06 18.69
N ASP A 129 27.03 0.68 19.80
CA ASP A 129 25.87 1.51 20.11
C ASP A 129 25.88 2.77 19.23
N LEU A 130 24.71 3.11 18.68
CA LEU A 130 24.45 4.37 18.01
C LEU A 130 24.53 5.52 19.02
N GLY A 131 24.93 6.70 18.57
CA GLY A 131 25.00 7.89 19.41
C GLY A 131 23.64 8.29 20.02
N ASP A 132 23.69 9.16 21.02
CA ASP A 132 22.49 9.64 21.71
C ASP A 132 21.58 10.47 20.81
N ALA A 133 20.33 10.57 21.23
CA ALA A 133 19.32 11.39 20.57
C ALA A 133 19.54 12.90 20.85
N PRO A 134 19.16 13.80 19.94
CA PRO A 134 18.37 13.56 18.73
C PRO A 134 19.17 13.18 17.48
N GLU A 135 20.50 13.28 17.49
CA GLU A 135 21.30 13.13 16.27
C GLU A 135 21.51 11.66 15.87
N PHE A 136 21.50 10.73 16.83
CA PHE A 136 21.65 9.30 16.56
C PHE A 136 22.85 8.98 15.64
N LYS A 137 23.98 9.67 15.85
CA LYS A 137 25.13 9.59 14.95
C LYS A 137 25.76 8.20 14.98
N LEU A 138 26.14 7.71 13.80
CA LEU A 138 26.93 6.49 13.67
C LEU A 138 28.41 6.83 13.75
N ASP A 139 29.13 6.23 14.71
CA ASP A 139 30.58 6.34 14.80
C ASP A 139 31.24 5.35 13.84
N ILE A 140 31.60 5.86 12.65
CA ILE A 140 32.16 5.05 11.57
C ILE A 140 33.50 4.45 11.97
N ASP A 141 34.38 5.24 12.57
CA ASP A 141 35.73 4.79 12.94
C ASP A 141 35.66 3.69 14.01
N LYS A 142 34.76 3.83 14.98
CA LYS A 142 34.51 2.78 15.98
C LYS A 142 33.93 1.52 15.34
N MET A 143 33.01 1.65 14.38
CA MET A 143 32.47 0.50 13.66
C MET A 143 33.57 -0.22 12.82
N LEU A 144 34.43 0.55 12.15
CA LEU A 144 35.59 0.04 11.41
C LEU A 144 36.60 -0.66 12.32
N SER A 145 36.73 -0.24 13.58
CA SER A 145 37.59 -0.88 14.58
C SER A 145 37.11 -2.29 15.01
N LEU A 146 35.83 -2.61 14.83
CA LEU A 146 35.29 -3.96 15.09
C LEU A 146 35.63 -4.96 13.97
N CYS A 147 35.99 -4.45 12.79
CA CYS A 147 36.24 -5.27 11.62
C CYS A 147 37.66 -5.90 11.68
N ASP A 148 37.77 -7.19 11.39
CA ASP A 148 39.03 -7.94 11.28
C ASP A 148 39.11 -8.67 9.92
N GLU A 149 40.12 -9.50 9.70
CA GLU A 149 40.30 -10.30 8.47
C GLU A 149 39.18 -11.34 8.24
N ARG A 150 38.36 -11.60 9.26
CA ARG A 150 37.22 -12.52 9.24
C ARG A 150 35.89 -11.79 9.07
N THR A 151 35.89 -10.45 9.06
CA THR A 151 34.68 -9.67 8.79
C THR A 151 34.34 -9.74 7.31
N LYS A 152 33.16 -10.29 7.01
CA LYS A 152 32.70 -10.50 5.63
C LYS A 152 31.67 -9.49 5.18
N ILE A 153 30.83 -9.00 6.09
CA ILE A 153 29.74 -8.10 5.77
C ILE A 153 29.62 -7.00 6.84
N ILE A 154 29.43 -5.77 6.39
CA ILE A 154 29.01 -4.62 7.19
C ILE A 154 27.56 -4.28 6.79
N PHE A 155 26.61 -4.36 7.70
CA PHE A 155 25.21 -3.98 7.44
C PHE A 155 24.93 -2.56 7.91
N LEU A 156 24.40 -1.72 7.01
CA LEU A 156 24.05 -0.32 7.25
C LEU A 156 22.58 -0.07 6.89
N CYS A 157 21.74 0.25 7.88
CA CYS A 157 20.33 0.61 7.64
C CYS A 157 20.18 2.12 7.48
N THR A 158 19.70 2.58 6.31
CA THR A 158 19.52 4.00 5.99
C THR A 158 18.35 4.24 5.02
N PRO A 159 17.29 4.98 5.44
CA PRO A 159 17.03 5.47 6.79
C PRO A 159 16.95 4.37 7.84
N ASN A 160 17.56 4.58 9.01
CA ASN A 160 17.66 3.56 10.06
C ASN A 160 16.30 3.26 10.71
N ASN A 161 16.01 1.98 10.93
CA ASN A 161 14.91 1.55 11.78
C ASN A 161 15.44 1.11 13.15
N PRO A 162 15.09 1.76 14.27
CA PRO A 162 13.86 2.54 14.47
C PRO A 162 14.04 4.07 14.55
N THR A 163 15.23 4.61 14.37
CA THR A 163 15.49 6.04 14.68
C THR A 163 15.06 7.01 13.57
N GLY A 164 14.95 6.55 12.33
CA GLY A 164 14.51 7.33 11.18
C GLY A 164 15.60 8.15 10.49
N HIS A 165 16.83 8.16 11.00
CA HIS A 165 17.93 8.96 10.44
C HIS A 165 18.57 8.29 9.21
N SER A 166 18.90 9.07 8.17
CA SER A 166 19.64 8.60 6.99
C SER A 166 21.13 8.82 7.17
N LEU A 167 21.95 7.87 6.71
CA LEU A 167 23.37 8.07 6.48
C LEU A 167 23.59 8.88 5.21
N THR A 168 24.63 9.69 5.21
CA THR A 168 25.10 10.45 4.04
C THR A 168 25.97 9.59 3.12
N PHE A 169 26.17 10.05 1.87
CA PHE A 169 27.08 9.38 0.94
C PHE A 169 28.53 9.37 1.45
N ASP A 170 29.00 10.45 2.08
CA ASP A 170 30.35 10.50 2.62
C ASP A 170 30.57 9.43 3.69
N GLU A 171 29.57 9.20 4.53
CA GLU A 171 29.58 8.17 5.57
C GLU A 171 29.63 6.75 4.97
N VAL A 172 28.80 6.48 3.96
CA VAL A 172 28.81 5.18 3.25
C VAL A 172 30.11 4.97 2.47
N GLU A 173 30.59 6.01 1.77
CA GLU A 173 31.85 5.96 1.02
C GLU A 173 33.06 5.79 1.94
N HIS A 174 33.05 6.35 3.16
CA HIS A 174 34.12 6.14 4.12
C HIS A 174 34.27 4.66 4.46
N MET A 175 33.15 3.96 4.73
CA MET A 175 33.16 2.51 4.97
C MET A 175 33.67 1.72 3.77
N LEU A 176 33.16 2.03 2.57
CA LEU A 176 33.54 1.36 1.33
C LEU A 176 35.04 1.47 1.04
N LYS A 177 35.60 2.68 1.21
CA LYS A 177 37.04 2.95 1.00
C LYS A 177 37.91 2.29 2.07
N ALA A 178 37.48 2.29 3.33
CA ALA A 178 38.26 1.74 4.43
C ALA A 178 38.30 0.20 4.40
N ARG A 179 37.31 -0.46 3.79
CA ARG A 179 37.18 -1.93 3.75
C ARG A 179 36.86 -2.45 2.34
N PRO A 180 37.76 -2.31 1.36
CA PRO A 180 37.50 -2.70 -0.03
C PRO A 180 37.28 -4.21 -0.24
N GLU A 181 37.73 -5.04 0.71
CA GLU A 181 37.58 -6.51 0.66
C GLU A 181 36.42 -7.03 1.53
N THR A 182 35.61 -6.13 2.10
CA THR A 182 34.44 -6.47 2.91
C THR A 182 33.18 -6.00 2.21
N VAL A 183 32.14 -6.84 2.16
CA VAL A 183 30.85 -6.44 1.58
C VAL A 183 30.22 -5.38 2.47
N VAL A 184 29.90 -4.21 1.92
CA VAL A 184 29.09 -3.19 2.61
C VAL A 184 27.67 -3.29 2.06
N ALA A 185 26.77 -3.82 2.89
CA ALA A 185 25.37 -4.03 2.55
C ALA A 185 24.51 -2.89 3.11
N VAL A 186 24.05 -2.01 2.22
CA VAL A 186 23.21 -0.85 2.53
C VAL A 186 21.73 -1.25 2.39
N ASP A 187 21.03 -1.31 3.51
CA ASP A 187 19.59 -1.52 3.61
C ASP A 187 18.87 -0.18 3.40
N GLU A 188 18.21 -0.06 2.25
CA GLU A 188 17.45 1.12 1.84
C GLU A 188 15.93 0.86 1.87
N ALA A 189 15.44 0.08 2.85
CA ALA A 189 14.02 -0.30 2.95
C ALA A 189 13.03 0.87 3.03
N TYR A 190 13.50 2.06 3.41
CA TYR A 190 12.69 3.27 3.60
C TYR A 190 13.14 4.45 2.72
N LEU A 191 14.09 4.24 1.81
CA LEU A 191 14.71 5.36 1.08
C LEU A 191 13.72 6.12 0.20
N GLU A 192 12.66 5.48 -0.30
CA GLU A 192 11.62 6.16 -1.09
C GLU A 192 10.95 7.34 -0.34
N PHE A 193 11.03 7.38 0.99
CA PHE A 193 10.52 8.48 1.82
C PHE A 193 11.57 9.57 2.12
N SER A 194 12.85 9.26 1.91
CA SER A 194 13.98 10.16 2.18
C SER A 194 14.17 11.16 1.03
N ASN A 195 14.94 12.21 1.29
CA ASN A 195 15.45 13.11 0.26
C ASN A 195 16.91 12.79 -0.10
N VAL A 196 17.54 11.83 0.59
CA VAL A 196 18.90 11.38 0.30
C VAL A 196 18.89 10.47 -0.94
N PRO A 197 19.85 10.63 -1.88
CA PRO A 197 19.97 9.74 -3.03
C PRO A 197 20.30 8.30 -2.62
N SER A 198 19.99 7.34 -3.50
CA SER A 198 20.30 5.92 -3.27
C SER A 198 21.77 5.62 -3.45
N ALA A 199 22.33 4.78 -2.59
CA ALA A 199 23.68 4.22 -2.71
C ALA A 199 23.91 3.46 -4.03
N VAL A 200 22.86 3.12 -4.80
CA VAL A 200 23.00 2.60 -6.17
C VAL A 200 23.91 3.50 -7.03
N ALA A 201 23.88 4.82 -6.80
CA ALA A 201 24.75 5.77 -7.50
C ALA A 201 26.26 5.53 -7.25
N LEU A 202 26.62 4.82 -6.19
CA LEU A 202 28.00 4.49 -5.84
C LEU A 202 28.46 3.14 -6.41
N MET A 203 27.55 2.34 -6.99
CA MET A 203 27.86 0.98 -7.43
C MET A 203 28.90 0.94 -8.55
N GLU A 204 28.92 1.91 -9.46
CA GLU A 204 29.94 1.96 -10.53
C GLU A 204 31.36 2.18 -9.99
N LYS A 205 31.49 2.73 -8.79
CA LYS A 205 32.77 3.09 -8.16
C LYS A 205 33.28 2.04 -7.18
N TYR A 206 32.38 1.25 -6.58
CA TYR A 206 32.71 0.32 -5.50
C TYR A 206 32.16 -1.08 -5.75
N ASP A 207 33.08 -2.03 -5.95
CA ASP A 207 32.71 -3.42 -6.27
C ASP A 207 32.20 -4.22 -5.06
N ASN A 208 32.52 -3.77 -3.85
CA ASN A 208 32.11 -4.38 -2.58
C ASN A 208 30.79 -3.81 -2.03
N LEU A 209 30.11 -2.94 -2.77
CA LEU A 209 28.81 -2.40 -2.39
C LEU A 209 27.68 -3.35 -2.78
N VAL A 210 26.78 -3.59 -1.84
CA VAL A 210 25.47 -4.20 -2.07
C VAL A 210 24.39 -3.25 -1.58
N VAL A 211 23.40 -2.94 -2.42
CA VAL A 211 22.22 -2.16 -2.02
C VAL A 211 21.02 -3.08 -1.96
N MET A 212 20.24 -2.98 -0.89
CA MET A 212 19.05 -3.79 -0.68
C MET A 212 17.81 -2.90 -0.68
N LYS A 213 16.77 -3.31 -1.42
CA LYS A 213 15.48 -2.62 -1.52
C LYS A 213 14.32 -3.54 -1.19
N THR A 214 13.21 -2.96 -0.76
CA THR A 214 11.95 -3.69 -0.54
C THR A 214 10.79 -2.96 -1.17
N MET A 215 9.82 -3.71 -1.69
CA MET A 215 8.53 -3.12 -2.07
C MET A 215 7.56 -3.07 -0.88
N SER A 216 7.92 -3.66 0.26
CA SER A 216 7.02 -3.85 1.40
C SER A 216 6.50 -2.55 2.02
N LYS A 217 7.26 -1.46 1.90
CA LYS A 217 6.99 -0.18 2.57
C LYS A 217 6.30 0.77 1.60
N ALA A 218 7.06 1.55 0.84
CA ALA A 218 6.53 2.56 -0.07
C ALA A 218 5.48 2.05 -1.06
N PHE A 219 5.65 0.82 -1.58
CA PHE A 219 4.78 0.26 -2.62
C PHE A 219 3.62 -0.60 -2.08
N ALA A 220 3.39 -0.65 -0.77
CA ALA A 220 2.30 -1.43 -0.15
C ALA A 220 2.38 -2.96 -0.36
N PHE A 221 3.58 -3.52 -0.55
CA PHE A 221 3.76 -4.94 -0.86
C PHE A 221 4.15 -5.81 0.35
N ALA A 222 3.81 -5.38 1.57
CA ALA A 222 4.19 -6.09 2.78
C ALA A 222 3.70 -7.55 2.75
N GLY A 223 2.48 -7.80 2.26
CA GLY A 223 1.92 -9.14 2.07
C GLY A 223 2.37 -9.89 0.80
N VAL A 224 2.84 -9.16 -0.23
CA VAL A 224 3.30 -9.73 -1.51
C VAL A 224 4.67 -10.40 -1.37
N ARG A 225 5.47 -9.92 -0.41
CA ARG A 225 6.84 -10.39 -0.13
C ARG A 225 7.76 -10.24 -1.34
N LEU A 226 7.99 -9.00 -1.79
CA LEU A 226 8.93 -8.70 -2.88
C LEU A 226 10.02 -7.73 -2.43
N GLY A 227 11.26 -8.07 -2.73
CA GLY A 227 12.45 -7.25 -2.50
C GLY A 227 13.52 -7.49 -3.55
N ALA A 228 14.56 -6.66 -3.53
CA ALA A 228 15.64 -6.72 -4.49
C ALA A 228 16.99 -6.48 -3.83
N LEU A 229 18.02 -7.09 -4.42
CA LEU A 229 19.42 -6.89 -4.09
C LEU A 229 20.15 -6.44 -5.35
N MET A 230 20.87 -5.33 -5.26
CA MET A 230 21.64 -4.73 -6.34
C MET A 230 23.13 -4.73 -5.98
N ALA A 231 23.96 -5.26 -6.87
CA ALA A 231 25.39 -5.40 -6.66
C ALA A 231 26.13 -5.55 -8.01
N GLN A 232 27.46 -5.59 -7.98
CA GLN A 232 28.22 -5.97 -9.17
C GLN A 232 27.86 -7.40 -9.64
N PRO A 233 27.91 -7.68 -10.96
CA PRO A 233 27.46 -8.96 -11.51
C PRO A 233 28.05 -10.21 -10.85
N PRO A 234 29.35 -10.27 -10.48
CA PRO A 234 29.91 -11.45 -9.79
C PRO A 234 29.22 -11.76 -8.45
N ILE A 235 28.78 -10.75 -7.70
CA ILE A 235 28.04 -10.95 -6.45
C ILE A 235 26.65 -11.53 -6.75
N ILE A 236 25.95 -10.96 -7.74
CA ILE A 236 24.63 -11.44 -8.14
C ILE A 236 24.68 -12.89 -8.65
N GLU A 237 25.72 -13.26 -9.39
CA GLU A 237 25.94 -14.64 -9.84
C GLU A 237 26.12 -15.62 -8.67
N LEU A 238 26.83 -15.22 -7.61
CA LEU A 238 26.95 -16.03 -6.39
C LEU A 238 25.62 -16.16 -5.65
N ILE A 239 24.86 -15.08 -5.54
CA ILE A 239 23.52 -15.09 -4.94
C ILE A 239 22.59 -16.07 -5.68
N ARG A 240 22.62 -16.04 -7.02
CA ARG A 240 21.85 -16.96 -7.87
C ARG A 240 22.23 -18.44 -7.72
N LYS A 241 23.43 -18.75 -7.21
CA LYS A 241 23.83 -20.15 -6.92
C LYS A 241 23.19 -20.71 -5.66
N VAL A 242 22.77 -19.85 -4.72
CA VAL A 242 22.29 -20.27 -3.39
C VAL A 242 20.84 -19.90 -3.08
N MET A 243 20.19 -19.15 -3.98
CA MET A 243 18.75 -18.88 -3.95
C MET A 243 17.91 -20.16 -4.05
N ALA A 244 16.66 -20.10 -3.60
CA ALA A 244 15.69 -21.15 -3.90
C ALA A 244 15.43 -21.21 -5.42
N PRO A 245 15.09 -22.39 -5.99
CA PRO A 245 14.82 -22.51 -7.43
C PRO A 245 13.67 -21.63 -7.93
N TYR A 246 12.67 -21.39 -7.09
CA TYR A 246 11.49 -20.58 -7.42
C TYR A 246 11.15 -19.68 -6.20
N PRO A 247 11.85 -18.56 -6.00
CA PRO A 247 11.73 -17.76 -4.79
C PRO A 247 10.45 -16.91 -4.75
N LEU A 248 9.84 -16.65 -5.91
CA LEU A 248 8.65 -15.82 -6.06
C LEU A 248 7.47 -16.63 -6.59
N ALA A 249 6.26 -16.29 -6.12
CA ALA A 249 5.01 -16.89 -6.61
C ALA A 249 4.45 -16.10 -7.79
N GLU A 250 3.83 -16.80 -8.75
CA GLU A 250 3.27 -16.21 -9.98
C GLU A 250 2.27 -15.06 -9.72
N PRO A 251 1.30 -15.16 -8.78
CA PRO A 251 0.41 -14.03 -8.48
C PRO A 251 1.14 -12.79 -7.96
N CYS A 252 2.23 -12.98 -7.20
CA CYS A 252 3.05 -11.88 -6.69
C CYS A 252 3.83 -11.19 -7.81
N ILE A 253 4.34 -11.96 -8.77
CA ILE A 253 5.04 -11.44 -9.96
C ILE A 253 4.08 -10.59 -10.80
N ASN A 254 2.87 -11.11 -11.06
CA ASN A 254 1.87 -10.41 -11.87
C ASN A 254 1.39 -9.11 -11.22
N LEU A 255 1.10 -9.14 -9.91
CA LEU A 255 0.75 -7.94 -9.16
C LEU A 255 1.88 -6.90 -9.20
N ALA A 256 3.14 -7.34 -9.04
CA ALA A 256 4.30 -6.45 -9.13
C ALA A 256 4.42 -5.77 -10.51
N LEU A 257 4.29 -6.53 -11.59
CA LEU A 257 4.34 -5.96 -12.95
C LEU A 257 3.27 -4.89 -13.19
N GLN A 258 2.06 -5.10 -12.65
CA GLN A 258 0.96 -4.15 -12.78
C GLN A 258 1.17 -2.90 -11.91
N THR A 259 1.65 -3.03 -10.67
CA THR A 259 2.04 -1.88 -9.84
C THR A 259 3.18 -1.09 -10.47
N MET A 260 4.10 -1.76 -11.16
CA MET A 260 5.22 -1.11 -11.85
C MET A 260 4.86 -0.57 -13.25
N SER A 261 3.57 -0.53 -13.60
CA SER A 261 3.07 0.23 -14.76
C SER A 261 3.21 1.73 -14.53
N ALA A 262 3.11 2.54 -15.59
CA ALA A 262 3.20 4.00 -15.48
C ALA A 262 2.16 4.56 -14.48
N HIS A 263 0.92 4.08 -14.56
CA HIS A 263 -0.14 4.47 -13.63
C HIS A 263 0.13 4.00 -12.20
N GLY A 264 0.53 2.74 -12.02
CA GLY A 264 0.81 2.21 -10.68
C GLY A 264 1.98 2.93 -9.98
N LEU A 265 3.02 3.30 -10.73
CA LEU A 265 4.14 4.09 -10.22
C LEU A 265 3.71 5.54 -9.88
N GLN A 266 2.87 6.16 -10.70
CA GLN A 266 2.32 7.49 -10.41
C GLN A 266 1.47 7.48 -9.13
N LEU A 267 0.62 6.46 -8.95
CA LEU A 267 -0.18 6.28 -7.75
C LEU A 267 0.70 6.01 -6.52
N ALA A 268 1.72 5.16 -6.65
CA ALA A 268 2.68 4.91 -5.57
C ALA A 268 3.39 6.21 -5.16
N GLN A 269 3.82 7.03 -6.12
CA GLN A 269 4.46 8.32 -5.85
C GLN A 269 3.50 9.27 -5.09
N SER A 270 2.25 9.40 -5.53
CA SER A 270 1.25 10.23 -4.84
C SER A 270 1.01 9.78 -3.38
N ARG A 271 0.99 8.46 -3.13
CA ARG A 271 0.87 7.90 -1.78
C ARG A 271 2.12 8.17 -0.93
N ILE A 272 3.32 8.05 -1.49
CA ILE A 272 4.58 8.39 -0.83
C ILE A 272 4.58 9.87 -0.43
N ASP A 273 4.18 10.77 -1.34
CA ASP A 273 4.11 12.20 -1.08
C ASP A 273 3.11 12.52 0.03
N THR A 274 1.96 11.84 0.03
CA THR A 274 0.96 11.93 1.11
C THR A 274 1.55 11.48 2.45
N LEU A 275 2.26 10.35 2.50
CA LEU A 275 2.88 9.87 3.74
C LEU A 275 4.00 10.80 4.23
N LYS A 276 4.77 11.43 3.34
CA LYS A 276 5.77 12.45 3.70
C LYS A 276 5.10 13.70 4.29
N ALA A 277 4.01 14.17 3.68
CA ALA A 277 3.24 15.29 4.21
C ALA A 277 2.63 14.98 5.58
N GLU A 278 2.03 13.80 5.72
CA GLU A 278 1.44 13.33 6.97
C GLU A 278 2.49 13.11 8.07
N ARG A 279 3.67 12.59 7.74
CA ARG A 279 4.81 12.50 8.68
C ARG A 279 5.15 13.86 9.26
N ASN A 280 5.25 14.89 8.40
CA ASN A 280 5.56 16.24 8.82
C ASN A 280 4.42 16.85 9.66
N ARG A 281 3.16 16.56 9.31
CA ARG A 281 1.98 16.98 10.09
C ARG A 281 1.99 16.35 11.48
N VAL A 282 2.10 15.03 11.57
CA VAL A 282 2.13 14.30 12.85
C VAL A 282 3.33 14.73 13.69
N PHE A 283 4.50 14.90 13.08
CA PHE A 283 5.67 15.45 13.75
C PHE A 283 5.37 16.80 14.40
N THR A 284 4.80 17.72 13.63
CA THR A 284 4.49 19.09 14.08
C THR A 284 3.45 19.08 15.20
N GLU A 285 2.37 18.32 15.07
CA GLU A 285 1.29 18.28 16.06
C GLU A 285 1.72 17.61 17.37
N LEU A 286 2.46 16.50 17.31
CA LEU A 286 2.98 15.85 18.53
C LEU A 286 4.07 16.70 19.20
N SER A 287 4.88 17.44 18.43
CA SER A 287 5.92 18.33 19.00
C SER A 287 5.35 19.53 19.77
N LYS A 288 4.04 19.81 19.66
CA LYS A 288 3.38 20.83 20.50
C LYS A 288 3.16 20.36 21.94
N LEU A 289 3.21 19.05 22.19
CA LEU A 289 3.05 18.47 23.52
C LEU A 289 4.40 18.48 24.24
N SER A 290 4.49 19.22 25.34
CA SER A 290 5.72 19.35 26.14
C SER A 290 6.22 18.03 26.73
N GLU A 291 5.32 17.07 26.93
CA GLU A 291 5.54 15.76 27.53
C GLU A 291 6.07 14.72 26.52
N ILE A 292 6.13 15.07 25.23
CA ILE A 292 6.55 14.17 24.15
C ILE A 292 7.70 14.80 23.38
N LYS A 293 8.84 14.09 23.32
CA LYS A 293 9.93 14.44 22.40
C LYS A 293 9.76 13.64 21.12
N VAL A 294 9.63 14.31 19.99
CA VAL A 294 9.51 13.69 18.67
C VAL A 294 10.85 13.81 17.95
N TYR A 295 11.35 12.70 17.40
CA TYR A 295 12.60 12.72 16.63
C TYR A 295 12.34 12.86 15.13
N PRO A 296 13.14 13.66 14.40
CA PRO A 296 13.06 13.74 12.94
C PRO A 296 13.24 12.38 12.29
N SER A 297 12.60 12.17 11.14
CA SER A 297 12.66 10.90 10.42
C SER A 297 12.59 11.12 8.92
N ASP A 298 13.39 10.36 8.19
CA ASP A 298 13.37 10.22 6.74
C ASP A 298 12.60 8.96 6.27
N ALA A 299 12.04 8.17 7.19
CA ALA A 299 11.24 6.98 6.89
C ALA A 299 9.72 7.25 6.94
N ASN A 300 8.87 6.22 6.82
CA ASN A 300 7.41 6.30 7.00
C ASN A 300 6.94 6.09 8.45
N PHE A 301 7.75 6.49 9.42
CA PHE A 301 7.45 6.39 10.83
C PHE A 301 8.15 7.50 11.60
N LEU A 302 7.72 7.74 12.83
CA LEU A 302 8.37 8.62 13.80
C LEU A 302 8.75 7.81 15.03
N LEU A 303 9.93 8.10 15.60
CA LEU A 303 10.26 7.70 16.95
C LEU A 303 9.85 8.83 17.90
N ILE A 304 9.13 8.50 18.95
CA ILE A 304 8.77 9.44 20.00
C ILE A 304 9.28 8.93 21.34
N GLN A 305 9.68 9.85 22.21
CA GLN A 305 10.00 9.58 23.61
C GLN A 305 8.92 10.19 24.50
N VAL A 306 8.40 9.37 25.40
CA VAL A 306 7.35 9.73 26.36
C VAL A 306 7.84 9.51 27.79
N HIS A 307 7.06 9.88 28.80
CA HIS A 307 7.45 9.63 30.19
C HIS A 307 7.49 8.12 30.55
N ASP A 308 6.47 7.36 30.14
CA ASP A 308 6.36 5.92 30.38
C ASP A 308 5.82 5.23 29.12
N ALA A 309 6.74 4.64 28.34
CA ALA A 309 6.37 4.00 27.08
C ALA A 309 5.44 2.80 27.25
N GLN A 310 5.58 2.02 28.33
CA GLN A 310 4.73 0.85 28.54
C GLN A 310 3.30 1.26 28.87
N LYS A 311 3.14 2.30 29.69
CA LYS A 311 1.83 2.88 30.01
C LYS A 311 1.20 3.49 28.77
N THR A 312 1.91 4.38 28.06
CA THR A 312 1.39 5.02 26.85
C THR A 312 1.02 4.00 25.77
N TYR A 313 1.83 2.95 25.57
CA TYR A 313 1.49 1.86 24.66
C TYR A 313 0.17 1.19 25.03
N LYS A 314 -0.05 0.85 26.31
CA LYS A 314 -1.31 0.25 26.78
C LYS A 314 -2.51 1.17 26.61
N GLU A 315 -2.33 2.47 26.82
CA GLU A 315 -3.38 3.47 26.64
C GLU A 315 -3.78 3.62 25.16
N LEU A 316 -2.82 3.65 24.23
CA LEU A 316 -3.08 3.65 22.80
C LEU A 316 -3.79 2.37 22.36
N LEU A 317 -3.33 1.20 22.84
CA LEU A 317 -3.96 -0.08 22.56
C LEU A 317 -5.40 -0.13 23.06
N GLY A 318 -5.67 0.41 24.27
CA GLY A 318 -7.02 0.55 24.82
C GLY A 318 -7.93 1.48 24.02
N LYS A 319 -7.36 2.36 23.19
CA LYS A 319 -8.07 3.22 22.22
C LYS A 319 -8.14 2.59 20.82
N GLY A 320 -7.74 1.32 20.66
CA GLY A 320 -7.79 0.61 19.38
C GLY A 320 -6.61 0.89 18.45
N ILE A 321 -5.52 1.49 18.93
CA ILE A 321 -4.35 1.86 18.11
C ILE A 321 -3.15 1.03 18.56
N ILE A 322 -2.61 0.22 17.66
CA ILE A 322 -1.36 -0.51 17.90
C ILE A 322 -0.18 0.28 17.32
N VAL A 323 0.83 0.50 18.16
CA VAL A 323 2.15 1.08 17.78
C VAL A 323 3.26 0.13 18.18
N ARG A 324 4.52 0.45 17.84
CA ARG A 324 5.65 -0.40 18.25
C ARG A 324 6.34 0.14 19.49
N ASN A 325 6.33 -0.61 20.59
CA ASN A 325 7.12 -0.27 21.76
C ASN A 325 8.62 -0.55 21.52
N ARG A 326 9.46 0.49 21.69
CA ARG A 326 10.92 0.44 21.50
C ARG A 326 11.66 0.78 22.80
N HIS A 327 11.00 0.74 23.95
CA HIS A 327 11.62 0.96 25.26
C HIS A 327 12.85 0.07 25.52
N LYS A 328 12.83 -1.18 25.02
CA LYS A 328 13.97 -2.11 25.13
C LYS A 328 15.19 -1.67 24.30
N ASP A 329 14.98 -0.88 23.26
CA ASP A 329 16.01 -0.39 22.35
C ASP A 329 16.52 0.99 22.79
N ILE A 330 15.59 1.92 23.08
CA ILE A 330 15.86 3.27 23.57
C ILE A 330 14.86 3.57 24.70
N PRO A 331 15.31 3.93 25.91
CA PRO A 331 14.44 4.13 27.06
C PRO A 331 13.27 5.07 26.78
N ASN A 332 12.08 4.58 27.13
CA ASN A 332 10.80 5.28 27.02
C ASN A 332 10.42 5.75 25.62
N THR A 333 10.80 4.99 24.59
CA THR A 333 10.42 5.30 23.20
C THR A 333 9.34 4.38 22.63
N LEU A 334 8.52 4.97 21.76
CA LEU A 334 7.56 4.29 20.90
C LEU A 334 7.86 4.67 19.45
N ARG A 335 7.80 3.70 18.53
CA ARG A 335 7.82 3.97 17.09
C ARG A 335 6.39 3.92 16.56
N ILE A 336 6.00 4.99 15.90
CA ILE A 336 4.69 5.21 15.32
C ILE A 336 4.83 5.18 13.81
N THR A 337 4.22 4.21 13.14
CA THR A 337 4.07 4.24 11.68
C THR A 337 3.14 5.38 11.28
N ILE A 338 3.47 6.06 10.19
CA ILE A 338 2.58 7.05 9.58
C ILE A 338 1.56 6.31 8.72
N GLY A 339 0.29 6.40 9.11
CA GLY A 339 -0.83 5.80 8.39
C GLY A 339 -1.47 6.79 7.41
N SER A 340 -2.70 6.48 7.01
CA SER A 340 -3.54 7.39 6.22
C SER A 340 -3.91 8.63 7.04
N PRO A 341 -4.34 9.74 6.39
CA PRO A 341 -4.73 10.95 7.10
C PRO A 341 -5.70 10.72 8.28
N SER A 342 -6.68 9.84 8.09
CA SER A 342 -7.65 9.47 9.11
C SER A 342 -7.08 8.64 10.25
N GLU A 343 -6.17 7.70 9.96
CA GLU A 343 -5.52 6.92 11.02
C GLU A 343 -4.61 7.82 11.87
N ASN A 344 -3.94 8.77 11.22
CA ASN A 344 -3.13 9.78 11.91
C ASN A 344 -4.00 10.76 12.71
N ASP A 345 -5.20 11.11 12.25
CA ASP A 345 -6.15 11.91 13.02
C ASP A 345 -6.59 11.18 14.30
N LEU A 346 -6.87 9.88 14.21
CA LEU A 346 -7.23 9.06 15.37
C LEU A 346 -6.06 8.92 16.34
N LEU A 347 -4.84 8.76 15.83
CA LEU A 347 -3.62 8.81 16.63
C LEU A 347 -3.44 10.15 17.36
N LEU A 348 -3.54 11.27 16.64
CA LEU A 348 -3.40 12.60 17.21
C LEU A 348 -4.46 12.85 18.28
N ALA A 349 -5.73 12.49 18.01
CA ALA A 349 -6.82 12.57 18.97
C ALA A 349 -6.55 11.69 20.21
N ALA A 350 -5.92 10.53 20.05
CA ALA A 350 -5.52 9.67 21.16
C ALA A 350 -4.45 10.32 22.06
N PHE A 351 -3.63 11.23 21.53
CA PHE A 351 -2.70 12.08 22.28
C PHE A 351 -3.31 13.42 22.75
N GLY A 352 -4.58 13.69 22.44
CA GLY A 352 -5.23 14.96 22.76
C GLY A 352 -4.86 16.11 21.81
N CYS A 353 -4.27 15.81 20.66
CA CYS A 353 -3.98 16.75 19.59
C CYS A 353 -5.04 16.72 18.48
N GLY A 354 -5.11 17.79 17.68
CA GLY A 354 -5.92 17.85 16.45
C GLY A 354 -7.33 18.43 16.61
N ASN A 355 -7.92 18.83 15.48
CA ASN A 355 -9.33 19.21 15.40
C ASN A 355 -10.24 17.97 15.42
N LYS A 356 -11.55 18.15 15.69
CA LYS A 356 -12.58 17.09 15.68
C LYS A 356 -12.34 16.08 14.54
N ILE A 357 -12.32 14.80 14.89
CA ILE A 357 -12.13 13.62 14.02
C ILE A 357 -12.81 13.86 12.66
N VAL A 358 -12.02 14.03 11.60
CA VAL A 358 -12.52 13.96 10.23
C VAL A 358 -12.53 12.48 9.87
N LYS A 359 -13.73 11.91 9.62
CA LYS A 359 -13.84 10.52 9.15
C LYS A 359 -13.04 10.39 7.83
N PRO A 360 -12.31 9.27 7.60
CA PRO A 360 -11.61 9.03 6.34
C PRO A 360 -12.51 9.31 5.14
N GLU A 361 -12.01 10.01 4.13
CA GLU A 361 -12.75 10.18 2.88
C GLU A 361 -12.89 8.81 2.17
N ARG A 362 -14.10 8.54 1.71
CA ARG A 362 -14.50 7.33 0.99
C ARG A 362 -14.18 7.49 -0.49
N ILE A 363 -12.97 7.05 -0.86
CA ILE A 363 -12.38 7.23 -2.19
C ILE A 363 -12.07 5.88 -2.83
N ALA A 364 -12.26 5.76 -4.14
CA ALA A 364 -11.82 4.61 -4.92
C ALA A 364 -11.31 5.01 -6.31
N THR A 365 -10.39 4.20 -6.84
CA THR A 365 -9.88 4.31 -8.22
C THR A 365 -9.93 2.95 -8.88
N VAL A 366 -10.59 2.87 -10.04
CA VAL A 366 -10.70 1.65 -10.85
C VAL A 366 -10.12 1.91 -12.23
N VAL A 367 -9.25 1.00 -12.67
CA VAL A 367 -8.72 0.96 -14.03
C VAL A 367 -9.15 -0.35 -14.66
N ARG A 368 -9.87 -0.26 -15.78
CA ARG A 368 -10.36 -1.42 -16.53
C ARG A 368 -9.89 -1.28 -17.97
N ASN A 369 -9.12 -2.25 -18.44
CA ASN A 369 -8.63 -2.29 -19.81
C ASN A 369 -9.04 -3.63 -20.43
N THR A 370 -9.75 -3.57 -21.54
CA THR A 370 -10.09 -4.70 -22.41
C THR A 370 -9.40 -4.50 -23.77
N ASN A 371 -9.66 -5.39 -24.73
CA ASN A 371 -9.22 -5.17 -26.11
C ASN A 371 -10.03 -4.07 -26.80
N GLU A 372 -11.22 -3.77 -26.28
CA GLU A 372 -12.19 -2.84 -26.87
C GLU A 372 -12.15 -1.47 -26.17
N THR A 373 -11.88 -1.45 -24.86
CA THR A 373 -11.95 -0.23 -24.04
C THR A 373 -10.76 -0.05 -23.09
N LYS A 374 -10.47 1.21 -22.74
CA LYS A 374 -9.53 1.60 -21.68
C LYS A 374 -10.18 2.65 -20.80
N ILE A 375 -10.39 2.32 -19.53
CA ILE A 375 -11.19 3.11 -18.60
C ILE A 375 -10.42 3.37 -17.32
N LEU A 376 -10.45 4.62 -16.87
CA LEU A 376 -10.02 5.07 -15.55
C LEU A 376 -11.18 5.82 -14.89
N ILE A 377 -11.55 5.39 -13.68
CA ILE A 377 -12.56 6.05 -12.85
C ILE A 377 -11.98 6.33 -11.47
N GLU A 378 -12.14 7.55 -10.99
CA GLU A 378 -11.87 7.96 -9.61
C GLU A 378 -13.13 8.56 -8.99
N VAL A 379 -13.53 8.05 -7.83
CA VAL A 379 -14.74 8.46 -7.09
C VAL A 379 -14.36 8.89 -5.68
N ASN A 380 -14.99 9.96 -5.18
CA ASN A 380 -14.95 10.35 -3.76
C ASN A 380 -16.38 10.65 -3.29
N LEU A 381 -16.89 9.87 -2.34
CA LEU A 381 -18.26 9.99 -1.84
C LEU A 381 -18.43 11.13 -0.82
N ASP A 382 -17.34 11.76 -0.40
CA ASP A 382 -17.31 12.83 0.62
C ASP A 382 -16.95 14.20 0.04
N LYS A 383 -16.67 14.28 -1.26
CA LYS A 383 -16.48 15.53 -2.01
C LYS A 383 -17.45 15.59 -3.17
N THR A 384 -17.97 16.77 -3.53
CA THR A 384 -18.89 16.94 -4.67
C THR A 384 -18.18 17.40 -5.96
N ALA A 385 -16.85 17.53 -5.92
CA ALA A 385 -16.03 18.03 -7.02
C ALA A 385 -14.59 17.47 -6.91
N PRO A 386 -13.86 17.32 -8.04
CA PRO A 386 -14.26 17.66 -9.41
C PRO A 386 -15.25 16.65 -10.02
N ILE A 387 -16.01 17.09 -11.03
CA ILE A 387 -16.75 16.22 -11.96
C ILE A 387 -16.12 16.44 -13.34
N LYS A 388 -15.44 15.43 -13.86
CA LYS A 388 -14.77 15.44 -15.17
C LYS A 388 -15.06 14.12 -15.84
N ILE A 389 -15.85 14.13 -16.91
CA ILE A 389 -16.30 12.90 -17.56
C ILE A 389 -15.99 13.02 -19.05
N HIS A 390 -15.30 12.03 -19.58
CA HIS A 390 -14.95 11.94 -20.99
C HIS A 390 -15.10 10.48 -21.44
N THR A 391 -16.25 10.13 -21.99
CA THR A 391 -16.49 8.81 -22.61
C THR A 391 -16.35 8.82 -24.12
N GLY A 392 -16.42 10.00 -24.74
CA GLY A 392 -16.54 10.15 -26.19
C GLY A 392 -17.98 10.07 -26.71
N ILE A 393 -18.97 9.88 -25.82
CA ILE A 393 -20.40 9.83 -26.14
C ILE A 393 -21.11 10.99 -25.43
N GLY A 394 -21.46 12.04 -26.17
CA GLY A 394 -21.90 13.32 -25.59
C GLY A 394 -23.16 13.23 -24.72
N PHE A 395 -24.19 12.50 -25.14
CA PHE A 395 -25.39 12.29 -24.33
C PHE A 395 -25.08 11.50 -23.04
N PHE A 396 -24.20 10.51 -23.12
CA PHE A 396 -23.84 9.68 -21.96
C PHE A 396 -22.98 10.44 -20.95
N ASP A 397 -22.02 11.23 -21.43
CA ASP A 397 -21.24 12.15 -20.59
C ASP A 397 -22.18 13.06 -19.77
N HIS A 398 -23.19 13.62 -20.43
CA HIS A 398 -24.20 14.44 -19.77
C HIS A 398 -24.99 13.66 -18.70
N MET A 399 -25.42 12.43 -18.97
CA MET A 399 -26.14 11.59 -18.00
C MET A 399 -25.28 11.23 -16.78
N LEU A 400 -24.00 10.94 -16.98
CA LEU A 400 -23.05 10.66 -15.90
C LEU A 400 -22.74 11.91 -15.07
N GLU A 401 -22.70 13.10 -15.68
CA GLU A 401 -22.60 14.36 -14.95
C GLU A 401 -23.79 14.57 -14.03
N GLN A 402 -25.01 14.32 -14.52
CA GLN A 402 -26.23 14.37 -13.70
C GLN A 402 -26.14 13.36 -12.54
N LEU A 403 -25.66 12.15 -12.80
CA LEU A 403 -25.48 11.11 -11.79
C LEU A 403 -24.56 11.56 -10.65
N ALA A 404 -23.37 12.05 -10.98
CA ALA A 404 -22.41 12.51 -9.98
C ALA A 404 -22.90 13.78 -9.25
N LYS A 405 -23.41 14.76 -10.01
CA LYS A 405 -23.87 16.04 -9.47
C LYS A 405 -25.02 15.89 -8.49
N HIS A 406 -26.02 15.09 -8.85
CA HIS A 406 -27.19 14.85 -8.00
C HIS A 406 -26.95 13.75 -6.97
N GLY A 407 -25.99 12.84 -7.23
CA GLY A 407 -25.45 11.86 -6.30
C GLY A 407 -24.61 12.46 -5.18
N GLY A 408 -24.10 13.67 -5.38
CA GLY A 408 -23.34 14.41 -4.38
C GLY A 408 -21.94 13.84 -4.15
N PHE A 409 -21.31 13.30 -5.18
CA PHE A 409 -19.96 12.75 -5.14
C PHE A 409 -19.11 13.29 -6.30
N SER A 410 -17.79 13.25 -6.16
CA SER A 410 -16.85 13.65 -7.21
C SER A 410 -16.61 12.47 -8.14
N LEU A 411 -16.47 12.72 -9.43
CA LEU A 411 -16.25 11.68 -10.43
C LEU A 411 -15.25 12.19 -11.48
N ASN A 412 -14.09 11.54 -11.57
CA ASN A 412 -13.17 11.70 -12.70
C ASN A 412 -13.23 10.42 -13.53
N LEU A 413 -13.69 10.52 -14.77
CA LEU A 413 -13.89 9.40 -15.68
C LEU A 413 -13.23 9.70 -17.02
N GLN A 414 -12.37 8.79 -17.45
CA GLN A 414 -11.80 8.76 -18.79
C GLN A 414 -12.05 7.38 -19.40
N SER A 415 -12.71 7.34 -20.56
CA SER A 415 -12.88 6.13 -21.35
C SER A 415 -12.41 6.38 -22.78
N ILE A 416 -11.64 5.43 -23.29
CA ILE A 416 -11.29 5.33 -24.71
C ILE A 416 -11.83 3.98 -25.17
N GLY A 417 -12.91 3.99 -25.93
CA GLY A 417 -13.56 2.80 -26.47
C GLY A 417 -13.65 2.79 -27.99
N ASP A 418 -14.13 1.69 -28.52
CA ASP A 418 -14.40 1.42 -29.92
C ASP A 418 -15.72 2.05 -30.42
N THR A 419 -15.99 3.30 -30.07
CA THR A 419 -17.24 4.03 -30.39
C THR A 419 -17.57 4.16 -31.89
N HIS A 420 -16.65 3.74 -32.76
CA HIS A 420 -16.83 3.66 -34.21
C HIS A 420 -17.52 2.36 -34.67
N ILE A 421 -17.56 1.32 -33.83
CA ILE A 421 -18.31 0.08 -34.05
C ILE A 421 -19.75 0.30 -33.58
N ASP A 422 -19.92 0.47 -32.27
CA ASP A 422 -21.15 0.91 -31.60
C ASP A 422 -20.82 1.47 -30.19
N TYR A 423 -21.84 1.74 -29.37
CA TYR A 423 -21.65 2.25 -28.00
C TYR A 423 -21.69 1.18 -26.91
N HIS A 424 -21.95 -0.08 -27.26
CA HIS A 424 -22.27 -1.15 -26.32
C HIS A 424 -21.13 -1.40 -25.33
N HIS A 425 -19.94 -1.72 -25.86
CA HIS A 425 -18.77 -2.02 -25.03
C HIS A 425 -18.38 -0.83 -24.15
N SER A 426 -18.45 0.39 -24.71
CA SER A 426 -18.10 1.62 -23.98
C SER A 426 -19.06 1.91 -22.83
N VAL A 427 -20.38 1.79 -23.03
CA VAL A 427 -21.39 2.01 -22.00
C VAL A 427 -21.33 0.92 -20.93
N GLU A 428 -21.20 -0.34 -21.33
CA GLU A 428 -21.12 -1.48 -20.43
C GLU A 428 -19.86 -1.42 -19.55
N ASP A 429 -18.69 -1.29 -20.14
CA ASP A 429 -17.43 -1.30 -19.39
C ASP A 429 -17.32 -0.06 -18.48
N VAL A 430 -17.88 1.09 -18.87
CA VAL A 430 -18.00 2.27 -18.00
C VAL A 430 -18.92 1.99 -16.81
N ALA A 431 -20.06 1.35 -17.03
CA ALA A 431 -20.98 0.99 -15.96
C ALA A 431 -20.34 0.01 -14.96
N ILE A 432 -19.62 -0.99 -15.47
CA ILE A 432 -18.88 -1.96 -14.65
C ILE A 432 -17.81 -1.26 -13.82
N ALA A 433 -16.97 -0.45 -14.45
CA ALA A 433 -15.89 0.26 -13.76
C ALA A 433 -16.44 1.25 -12.73
N LEU A 434 -17.56 1.92 -13.04
CA LEU A 434 -18.22 2.87 -12.13
C LEU A 434 -18.82 2.14 -10.92
N GLY A 435 -19.53 1.04 -11.13
CA GLY A 435 -20.11 0.26 -10.05
C GLY A 435 -19.06 -0.39 -9.16
N GLU A 436 -17.95 -0.87 -9.73
CA GLU A 436 -16.79 -1.31 -8.96
C GLU A 436 -16.18 -0.19 -8.11
N ALA A 437 -16.01 1.01 -8.68
CA ALA A 437 -15.46 2.16 -7.96
C ALA A 437 -16.38 2.61 -6.82
N LEU A 438 -17.69 2.70 -7.07
CA LEU A 438 -18.68 3.01 -6.05
C LEU A 438 -18.69 1.94 -4.94
N ARG A 439 -18.64 0.65 -5.29
CA ARG A 439 -18.59 -0.46 -4.33
C ARG A 439 -17.33 -0.39 -3.46
N GLN A 440 -16.17 -0.15 -4.06
CA GLN A 440 -14.91 -0.01 -3.34
C GLN A 440 -14.94 1.20 -2.40
N ALA A 441 -15.48 2.35 -2.85
CA ALA A 441 -15.57 3.56 -2.03
C ALA A 441 -16.56 3.40 -0.86
N LEU A 442 -17.61 2.57 -1.01
CA LEU A 442 -18.57 2.30 0.07
C LEU A 442 -17.97 1.53 1.26
N GLY A 443 -16.88 0.78 1.05
CA GLY A 443 -16.18 0.06 2.12
C GLY A 443 -17.09 -0.93 2.88
N ASP A 444 -17.03 -0.88 4.20
CA ASP A 444 -17.78 -1.78 5.11
C ASP A 444 -19.26 -1.41 5.31
N LYS A 445 -19.72 -0.34 4.68
CA LYS A 445 -21.12 0.13 4.70
C LYS A 445 -21.67 0.44 6.10
N LEU A 446 -20.80 0.70 7.09
CA LEU A 446 -21.24 1.11 8.43
C LEU A 446 -22.07 2.40 8.39
N GLY A 447 -23.25 2.37 9.01
CA GLY A 447 -24.09 3.55 9.21
C GLY A 447 -24.84 4.08 7.97
N LEU A 448 -24.89 3.35 6.86
CA LEU A 448 -25.56 3.81 5.63
C LEU A 448 -27.09 3.76 5.69
N ASN A 449 -27.75 4.65 4.94
CA ASN A 449 -29.22 4.78 4.92
C ASN A 449 -29.95 3.75 4.03
N ARG A 450 -29.38 3.29 2.90
CA ARG A 450 -29.98 2.25 2.03
C ARG A 450 -31.35 2.52 1.35
N TYR A 451 -31.92 3.74 1.31
CA TYR A 451 -33.30 3.98 0.83
C TYR A 451 -33.41 4.72 -0.53
N GLY A 452 -34.57 4.58 -1.19
CA GLY A 452 -34.88 5.09 -2.55
C GLY A 452 -35.46 6.51 -2.65
N PHE A 453 -35.75 6.95 -3.89
CA PHE A 453 -36.25 8.28 -4.23
C PHE A 453 -37.14 8.31 -5.51
N THR A 454 -37.98 9.35 -5.66
CA THR A 454 -38.83 9.58 -6.85
C THR A 454 -38.73 11.04 -7.30
N VAL A 455 -38.63 11.28 -8.62
CA VAL A 455 -38.43 12.59 -9.26
C VAL A 455 -39.49 12.81 -10.35
N PRO A 456 -40.28 13.90 -10.29
CA PRO A 456 -40.97 14.42 -11.47
C PRO A 456 -39.99 15.26 -12.32
N MET A 457 -40.06 15.12 -13.65
CA MET A 457 -39.31 15.92 -14.61
C MET A 457 -40.21 16.19 -15.83
N ASP A 458 -40.68 17.42 -15.98
CA ASP A 458 -41.67 17.83 -16.97
C ASP A 458 -42.89 16.88 -16.98
N GLU A 459 -43.15 16.21 -18.09
CA GLU A 459 -44.23 15.23 -18.23
C GLU A 459 -43.82 13.81 -17.76
N SER A 460 -42.56 13.63 -17.38
CA SER A 460 -42.01 12.36 -16.93
C SER A 460 -42.06 12.22 -15.40
N LEU A 461 -42.35 11.01 -14.92
CA LEU A 461 -42.26 10.61 -13.51
C LEU A 461 -41.34 9.40 -13.41
N ALA A 462 -40.19 9.57 -12.77
CA ALA A 462 -39.18 8.54 -12.60
C ALA A 462 -38.97 8.19 -11.13
N SER A 463 -38.81 6.91 -10.83
CA SER A 463 -38.53 6.43 -9.48
C SER A 463 -37.35 5.45 -9.48
N CYS A 464 -36.55 5.51 -8.42
CA CYS A 464 -35.46 4.59 -8.17
C CYS A 464 -35.51 4.13 -6.71
N ASN A 465 -35.72 2.83 -6.49
CA ASN A 465 -35.47 2.21 -5.20
C ASN A 465 -34.14 1.46 -5.26
N ILE A 466 -33.24 1.76 -4.32
CA ILE A 466 -31.92 1.15 -4.26
C ILE A 466 -31.71 0.48 -2.90
N ASP A 467 -31.12 -0.70 -2.89
CA ASP A 467 -30.62 -1.37 -1.68
C ASP A 467 -29.17 -1.81 -1.88
N LEU A 468 -28.24 -1.20 -1.13
CA LEU A 468 -26.79 -1.47 -1.17
C LEU A 468 -26.41 -2.75 -0.39
N SER A 469 -27.16 -3.82 -0.61
CA SER A 469 -27.15 -5.05 0.20
C SER A 469 -26.20 -6.15 -0.24
N GLY A 470 -25.29 -5.85 -1.17
CA GLY A 470 -24.31 -6.82 -1.67
C GLY A 470 -24.90 -7.85 -2.65
N ARG A 471 -26.05 -7.54 -3.28
CA ARG A 471 -26.71 -8.40 -4.27
C ARG A 471 -27.06 -7.58 -5.51
N GLY A 472 -26.48 -7.93 -6.66
CA GLY A 472 -26.76 -7.28 -7.93
C GLY A 472 -28.08 -7.75 -8.54
N VAL A 473 -29.08 -6.87 -8.62
CA VAL A 473 -30.36 -7.12 -9.29
C VAL A 473 -30.88 -5.83 -9.91
N LEU A 474 -31.30 -5.86 -11.17
CA LEU A 474 -32.06 -4.78 -11.79
C LEU A 474 -33.52 -5.22 -12.02
N GLN A 475 -34.47 -4.41 -11.57
CA GLN A 475 -35.85 -4.43 -12.05
C GLN A 475 -36.10 -3.14 -12.84
N TYR A 476 -36.47 -3.26 -14.11
CA TYR A 476 -36.57 -2.13 -15.03
C TYR A 476 -37.97 -2.04 -15.65
N GLU A 477 -38.67 -0.94 -15.41
CA GLU A 477 -39.99 -0.65 -15.97
C GLU A 477 -39.98 0.70 -16.70
N ALA A 478 -39.56 0.71 -17.96
CA ALA A 478 -39.56 1.90 -18.81
C ALA A 478 -40.01 1.56 -20.23
N ASN A 479 -41.03 2.26 -20.74
CA ASN A 479 -41.49 2.13 -22.12
C ASN A 479 -41.25 3.44 -22.86
N TYR A 480 -40.28 3.46 -23.78
CA TYR A 480 -39.86 4.68 -24.45
C TYR A 480 -40.61 4.95 -25.76
N PRO A 481 -41.01 6.20 -26.03
CA PRO A 481 -41.62 6.60 -27.29
C PRO A 481 -40.69 6.56 -28.51
N THR A 482 -39.36 6.61 -28.31
CA THR A 482 -38.36 6.60 -29.39
C THR A 482 -37.29 5.54 -29.14
N GLN A 483 -36.63 5.09 -30.21
CA GLN A 483 -35.51 4.14 -30.14
C GLN A 483 -34.14 4.84 -29.96
N LEU A 484 -34.07 6.13 -30.28
CA LEU A 484 -32.86 6.94 -30.21
C LEU A 484 -33.12 8.25 -29.45
N ILE A 485 -32.10 8.77 -28.77
CA ILE A 485 -32.04 10.15 -28.26
C ILE A 485 -30.79 10.80 -28.88
N GLY A 486 -31.00 11.65 -29.89
CA GLY A 486 -29.89 12.06 -30.76
C GLY A 486 -29.38 10.83 -31.54
N ASP A 487 -28.12 10.48 -31.35
CA ASP A 487 -27.47 9.27 -31.87
C ASP A 487 -27.38 8.13 -30.84
N PHE A 488 -27.79 8.36 -29.59
CA PHE A 488 -27.68 7.37 -28.51
C PHE A 488 -28.83 6.33 -28.55
N PRO A 489 -28.53 5.01 -28.67
CA PRO A 489 -29.55 3.97 -28.63
C PRO A 489 -30.16 3.81 -27.24
N ILE A 490 -31.49 3.84 -27.16
CA ILE A 490 -32.17 3.90 -25.85
C ILE A 490 -32.07 2.61 -25.04
N GLU A 491 -31.89 1.47 -25.71
CA GLU A 491 -31.62 0.18 -25.07
C GLU A 491 -30.36 0.22 -24.19
N MET A 492 -29.38 1.08 -24.52
CA MET A 492 -28.15 1.22 -23.73
C MET A 492 -28.41 1.76 -22.32
N VAL A 493 -29.55 2.40 -22.07
CA VAL A 493 -29.93 2.87 -20.73
C VAL A 493 -30.19 1.69 -19.79
N GLU A 494 -30.93 0.69 -20.24
CA GLU A 494 -31.18 -0.52 -19.45
C GLU A 494 -29.89 -1.31 -19.23
N HIS A 495 -29.10 -1.48 -20.29
CA HIS A 495 -27.78 -2.12 -20.19
C HIS A 495 -26.86 -1.42 -19.19
N PHE A 496 -26.80 -0.08 -19.20
CA PHE A 496 -26.04 0.68 -18.22
C PHE A 496 -26.47 0.36 -16.78
N PHE A 497 -27.77 0.44 -16.48
CA PHE A 497 -28.26 0.21 -15.13
C PHE A 497 -28.13 -1.26 -14.71
N TYR A 498 -28.20 -2.20 -15.65
CA TYR A 498 -27.99 -3.61 -15.38
C TYR A 498 -26.55 -3.84 -14.93
N SER A 499 -25.59 -3.39 -15.72
CA SER A 499 -24.17 -3.53 -15.44
C SER A 499 -23.75 -2.75 -14.19
N LEU A 500 -24.37 -1.59 -13.93
CA LEU A 500 -24.18 -0.84 -12.68
C LEU A 500 -24.69 -1.63 -11.47
N ALA A 501 -25.92 -2.18 -11.52
CA ALA A 501 -26.51 -2.94 -10.42
C ALA A 501 -25.67 -4.18 -10.09
N ASP A 502 -25.22 -4.91 -11.11
CA ASP A 502 -24.40 -6.10 -10.94
C ASP A 502 -23.03 -5.76 -10.35
N SER A 503 -22.28 -4.84 -10.95
CA SER A 503 -20.94 -4.49 -10.47
C SER A 503 -20.95 -3.81 -9.09
N LEU A 504 -21.92 -2.92 -8.83
CA LEU A 504 -22.13 -2.30 -7.51
C LEU A 504 -22.60 -3.31 -6.46
N GLN A 505 -23.14 -4.45 -6.89
CA GLN A 505 -23.80 -5.45 -6.04
C GLN A 505 -24.95 -4.80 -5.25
N ALA A 506 -25.83 -4.12 -5.97
CA ALA A 506 -27.01 -3.44 -5.43
C ALA A 506 -28.30 -3.90 -6.13
N ALA A 507 -29.38 -3.99 -5.35
CA ALA A 507 -30.70 -4.17 -5.93
C ALA A 507 -31.23 -2.79 -6.32
N ILE A 508 -31.51 -2.60 -7.60
CA ILE A 508 -31.96 -1.33 -8.19
C ILE A 508 -33.29 -1.59 -8.89
N HIS A 509 -34.33 -0.88 -8.49
CA HIS A 509 -35.65 -0.91 -9.12
C HIS A 509 -35.92 0.45 -9.74
N LEU A 510 -35.99 0.50 -11.06
CA LEU A 510 -36.24 1.70 -11.83
C LEU A 510 -37.59 1.61 -12.51
N LYS A 511 -38.34 2.71 -12.45
CA LYS A 511 -39.59 2.87 -13.16
C LYS A 511 -39.72 4.28 -13.70
N VAL A 512 -40.14 4.43 -14.95
CA VAL A 512 -40.45 5.75 -15.52
C VAL A 512 -41.65 5.71 -16.46
N THR A 513 -42.47 6.76 -16.39
CA THR A 513 -43.56 7.05 -17.34
C THR A 513 -43.38 8.47 -17.87
N GLY A 514 -43.63 8.72 -19.15
CA GLY A 514 -43.52 10.05 -19.76
C GLY A 514 -43.80 10.02 -21.27
N GLU A 515 -43.72 11.17 -21.91
CA GLU A 515 -43.98 11.33 -23.36
C GLU A 515 -42.70 11.65 -24.15
N ASN A 516 -41.64 12.15 -23.50
CA ASN A 516 -40.36 12.42 -24.14
C ASN A 516 -39.27 11.48 -23.59
N SER A 517 -38.72 10.62 -24.45
CA SER A 517 -37.64 9.68 -24.10
C SER A 517 -36.46 10.36 -23.41
N HIS A 518 -36.07 11.57 -23.82
CA HIS A 518 -34.98 12.32 -23.19
C HIS A 518 -35.29 12.64 -21.72
N HIS A 519 -36.47 13.21 -21.46
CA HIS A 519 -36.91 13.56 -20.11
C HIS A 519 -37.05 12.32 -19.23
N MET A 520 -37.53 11.22 -19.81
CA MET A 520 -37.64 9.95 -19.11
C MET A 520 -36.27 9.41 -18.68
N VAL A 521 -35.28 9.39 -19.58
CA VAL A 521 -33.92 8.92 -19.27
C VAL A 521 -33.23 9.83 -18.26
N GLU A 522 -33.27 11.14 -18.46
CA GLU A 522 -32.70 12.09 -17.50
C GLU A 522 -33.39 11.98 -16.13
N GLY A 523 -34.71 11.77 -16.12
CA GLY A 523 -35.50 11.49 -14.94
C GLY A 523 -35.02 10.24 -14.18
N LEU A 524 -34.74 9.14 -14.89
CA LEU A 524 -34.19 7.92 -14.29
C LEU A 524 -32.80 8.16 -13.68
N PHE A 525 -31.90 8.82 -14.41
CA PHE A 525 -30.56 9.15 -13.92
C PHE A 525 -30.62 10.05 -12.68
N LYS A 526 -31.47 11.08 -12.67
CA LYS A 526 -31.69 11.94 -11.50
C LYS A 526 -32.32 11.19 -10.33
N ALA A 527 -33.31 10.34 -10.58
CA ALA A 527 -33.94 9.54 -9.54
C ALA A 527 -32.92 8.58 -8.91
N CYS A 528 -32.12 7.90 -9.74
CA CYS A 528 -31.03 7.04 -9.29
C CYS A 528 -29.96 7.82 -8.52
N ALA A 529 -29.55 8.99 -9.02
CA ALA A 529 -28.58 9.87 -8.36
C ALA A 529 -29.06 10.30 -6.97
N LYS A 530 -30.32 10.72 -6.84
CA LYS A 530 -30.90 11.13 -5.56
C LYS A 530 -31.06 9.96 -4.60
N ALA A 531 -31.50 8.80 -5.09
CA ALA A 531 -31.56 7.56 -4.31
C ALA A 531 -30.16 7.17 -3.81
N LEU A 532 -29.14 7.22 -4.66
CA LEU A 532 -27.75 7.01 -4.28
C LEU A 532 -27.29 8.02 -3.23
N ASN A 533 -27.50 9.33 -3.44
CA ASN A 533 -27.11 10.36 -2.46
C ASN A 533 -27.71 10.09 -1.07
N MET A 534 -28.97 9.66 -1.03
CA MET A 534 -29.63 9.29 0.21
C MET A 534 -29.00 8.03 0.81
N ALA A 535 -28.85 6.98 0.01
CA ALA A 535 -28.37 5.67 0.43
C ALA A 535 -26.91 5.69 0.93
N ILE A 536 -26.04 6.47 0.28
CA ILE A 536 -24.60 6.55 0.63
C ILE A 536 -24.32 7.45 1.84
N LYS A 537 -25.30 8.21 2.37
CA LYS A 537 -25.06 9.02 3.57
C LYS A 537 -24.90 8.15 4.80
N VAL A 538 -23.84 8.43 5.55
CA VAL A 538 -23.60 7.85 6.88
C VAL A 538 -24.44 8.63 7.90
N THR A 539 -25.36 7.96 8.57
CA THR A 539 -26.28 8.54 9.57
C THR A 539 -26.16 7.91 10.96
N GLY A 540 -25.32 6.89 11.12
CA GLY A 540 -25.02 6.25 12.41
C GLY A 540 -23.67 5.55 12.42
N ASP A 541 -23.39 4.82 13.50
CA ASP A 541 -22.09 4.14 13.73
C ASP A 541 -22.21 2.60 13.80
N SER A 542 -23.38 2.05 13.43
CA SER A 542 -23.62 0.59 13.40
C SER A 542 -23.90 0.09 11.99
N LEU A 543 -23.56 -1.17 11.70
CA LEU A 543 -23.91 -1.80 10.44
C LEU A 543 -25.44 -1.91 10.32
N PRO A 544 -26.07 -1.44 9.23
CA PRO A 544 -27.53 -1.42 9.09
C PRO A 544 -28.07 -2.81 8.69
N THR A 545 -27.82 -3.82 9.54
CA THR A 545 -28.19 -5.23 9.35
C THR A 545 -28.39 -5.94 10.68
N THR A 546 -29.32 -6.89 10.72
CA THR A 546 -29.53 -7.78 11.87
C THR A 546 -28.66 -9.04 11.79
N LYS A 547 -28.02 -9.31 10.64
CA LYS A 547 -27.22 -10.52 10.40
C LYS A 547 -25.73 -10.37 10.74
N GLY A 548 -25.30 -9.16 11.11
CA GLY A 548 -23.89 -8.83 11.36
C GLY A 548 -23.03 -8.70 10.10
N LEU A 549 -23.59 -8.89 8.90
CA LEU A 549 -22.91 -8.71 7.60
C LEU A 549 -23.89 -8.21 6.51
N LEU A 550 -23.34 -7.58 5.46
CA LEU A 550 -24.04 -7.02 4.29
C LEU A 550 -23.31 -7.35 2.99
#